data_AF-A0A922SHS3-F1
#
_entry.id   AF-A0A922SHS3-F1
#
_cell.length_a   1.000
_cell.length_b   1.000
_cell.length_c   1.000
_cell.angle_alpha   90.00
_cell.angle_beta   90.00
_cell.angle_gamma   90.00
#
_symmetry.space_group_name_H-M   'P 1'
#
loop_
_entity.id
_entity.type
_entity.pdbx_description
1 polymer ?
#
loop_
_entity_poly.entity_id
_entity_poly.type
_entity_poly.pdbx_seq_one_letter_code
_entity_poly.pdbx_strand_id
1 'polypeptide(L)'
;MSVTSAVSGNLKRLRKRPREGADSGREAAAAAKAAALADKLEEDERQIAALTKRVTEGRVSRLSESSAVVSDVGVEAEDLPASDLNQRLVDAVAAIRQVSKVSKGLSGCSKKALKEATASILESTQVLLTRTVTEETALLRAQNKKLAAQMAELRKEHEELKAEMVNFRREHLRQEVGLALPTQQPQPQLPSQETELTRLI
;
A
#
# COMPACT_ATOMS: atom_id res chain seq x y z
N MET A 1 73.20 -24.92 -93.63
CA MET A 1 73.91 -24.56 -92.40
C MET A 1 73.08 -25.04 -91.21
N SER A 2 73.74 -25.81 -90.35
CA SER A 2 73.52 -25.97 -88.90
C SER A 2 72.27 -26.67 -88.36
N VAL A 3 72.51 -27.93 -87.99
CA VAL A 3 71.96 -28.78 -86.92
C VAL A 3 71.88 -28.14 -85.52
N THR A 4 71.15 -28.85 -84.63
CA THR A 4 71.20 -28.94 -83.14
C THR A 4 69.95 -28.39 -82.44
N SER A 5 69.48 -28.86 -81.28
CA SER A 5 69.64 -30.07 -80.48
C SER A 5 68.65 -29.92 -79.29
N ALA A 6 68.16 -31.04 -78.77
CA ALA A 6 67.34 -31.14 -77.56
C ALA A 6 67.97 -30.52 -76.29
N VAL A 7 67.15 -30.25 -75.26
CA VAL A 7 67.39 -30.74 -73.88
C VAL A 7 66.09 -30.70 -73.06
N SER A 8 65.92 -31.79 -72.32
CA SER A 8 64.89 -32.13 -71.33
C SER A 8 65.05 -31.35 -70.02
N GLY A 9 63.93 -31.01 -69.39
CA GLY A 9 63.88 -30.37 -68.07
C GLY A 9 62.66 -30.82 -67.28
N ASN A 10 62.71 -32.04 -66.73
CA ASN A 10 61.76 -32.58 -65.76
C ASN A 10 61.81 -31.76 -64.46
N LEU A 11 60.76 -30.98 -64.15
CA LEU A 11 60.58 -30.42 -62.82
C LEU A 11 59.27 -30.89 -62.20
N LYS A 12 59.37 -31.99 -61.44
CA LYS A 12 58.36 -32.52 -60.53
C LYS A 12 58.01 -31.44 -59.49
N ARG A 13 57.00 -30.60 -59.77
CA ARG A 13 56.39 -29.75 -58.74
C ARG A 13 55.46 -30.60 -57.87
N LEU A 14 55.95 -30.89 -56.67
CA LEU A 14 55.21 -31.41 -55.52
C LEU A 14 53.78 -30.85 -55.49
N ARG A 15 52.79 -31.74 -55.63
CA ARG A 15 51.41 -31.45 -55.24
C ARG A 15 51.39 -31.21 -53.74
N LYS A 16 51.33 -29.93 -53.33
CA LYS A 16 50.99 -29.52 -51.97
C LYS A 16 49.53 -29.96 -51.75
N ARG A 17 49.33 -31.05 -50.99
CA ARG A 17 48.00 -31.48 -50.56
C ARG A 17 47.37 -30.38 -49.70
N PRO A 18 46.09 -30.03 -49.88
CA PRO A 18 45.40 -29.17 -48.93
C PRO A 18 45.31 -29.90 -47.58
N ARG A 19 45.63 -29.21 -46.49
CA ARG A 19 45.49 -29.72 -45.14
C ARG A 19 44.04 -29.47 -44.71
N GLU A 20 43.10 -30.28 -45.21
CA GLU A 20 41.63 -30.16 -45.01
C GLU A 20 41.13 -30.50 -43.59
N GLY A 21 42.00 -30.69 -42.60
CA GLY A 21 41.60 -31.28 -41.31
C GLY A 21 41.48 -30.34 -40.11
N ALA A 22 41.83 -29.05 -40.22
CA ALA A 22 41.96 -28.18 -39.05
C ALA A 22 40.77 -27.22 -38.82
N ASP A 23 40.08 -26.84 -39.90
CA ASP A 23 38.97 -25.88 -39.81
C ASP A 23 37.62 -26.58 -39.54
N SER A 24 37.42 -27.80 -40.04
CA SER A 24 36.18 -28.57 -39.86
C SER A 24 35.87 -28.91 -38.40
N GLY A 25 36.90 -29.14 -37.56
CA GLY A 25 36.72 -29.40 -36.13
C GLY A 25 36.32 -28.16 -35.32
N ARG A 26 36.84 -26.97 -35.68
CA ARG A 26 36.45 -25.70 -35.04
C ARG A 26 35.06 -25.26 -35.49
N GLU A 27 34.72 -25.49 -36.74
CA GLU A 27 33.41 -25.20 -37.31
C GLU A 27 32.33 -26.13 -36.73
N ALA A 28 32.61 -27.42 -36.59
CA ALA A 28 31.72 -28.36 -35.91
C ALA A 28 31.55 -28.04 -34.42
N ALA A 29 32.62 -27.63 -33.72
CA ALA A 29 32.53 -27.20 -32.32
C ALA A 29 31.75 -25.88 -32.15
N ALA A 30 31.86 -24.95 -33.10
CA ALA A 30 31.08 -23.72 -33.11
C ALA A 30 29.59 -24.00 -33.41
N ALA A 31 29.31 -24.90 -34.35
CA ALA A 31 27.95 -25.34 -34.67
C ALA A 31 27.28 -26.05 -33.47
N ALA A 32 28.01 -26.93 -32.77
CA ALA A 32 27.50 -27.60 -31.57
C ALA A 32 27.21 -26.61 -30.44
N LYS A 33 28.06 -25.59 -30.24
CA LYS A 33 27.80 -24.52 -29.27
C LYS A 33 26.63 -23.64 -29.66
N ALA A 34 26.45 -23.35 -30.95
CA ALA A 34 25.32 -22.58 -31.45
C ALA A 34 24.00 -23.34 -31.29
N ALA A 35 23.99 -24.65 -31.55
CA ALA A 35 22.83 -25.51 -31.33
C ALA A 35 22.45 -25.58 -29.84
N ALA A 36 23.42 -25.79 -28.95
CA ALA A 36 23.16 -25.81 -27.51
C ALA A 36 22.66 -24.46 -26.96
N LEU A 37 23.08 -23.33 -27.55
CA LEU A 37 22.54 -22.01 -27.23
C LEU A 37 21.11 -21.82 -27.75
N ALA A 38 20.79 -22.36 -28.93
CA ALA A 38 19.44 -22.30 -29.49
C ALA A 38 18.45 -23.12 -28.64
N ASP A 39 18.82 -24.34 -28.23
CA ASP A 39 17.99 -25.20 -27.39
C ASP A 39 17.70 -24.54 -26.03
N LYS A 40 18.72 -23.93 -25.41
CA LYS A 40 18.53 -23.16 -24.16
C LYS A 40 17.58 -21.98 -24.33
N LEU A 41 17.71 -21.23 -25.42
CA LEU A 41 16.81 -20.09 -25.69
C LEU A 41 15.36 -20.55 -25.92
N GLU A 42 15.16 -21.71 -26.54
CA GLU A 42 13.83 -22.29 -26.74
C GLU A 42 13.22 -22.78 -25.41
N GLU A 43 14.01 -23.39 -24.53
CA GLU A 43 13.56 -23.74 -23.17
C GLU A 43 13.18 -22.51 -22.36
N ASP A 44 14.01 -21.46 -22.39
CA ASP A 44 13.71 -20.18 -21.72
C ASP A 44 12.41 -19.56 -22.26
N GLU A 45 12.18 -19.61 -23.58
CA GLU A 45 10.95 -19.15 -24.20
C GLU A 45 9.71 -19.93 -23.74
N ARG A 46 9.83 -21.27 -23.63
CA ARG A 46 8.75 -22.13 -23.11
C ARG A 46 8.46 -21.85 -21.64
N GLN A 47 9.48 -21.64 -20.81
CA GLN A 47 9.31 -21.32 -19.39
C GLN A 47 8.60 -19.97 -19.21
N ILE A 48 8.98 -18.96 -19.99
CA ILE A 48 8.34 -17.64 -19.97
C ILE A 48 6.88 -17.74 -20.38
N ALA A 49 6.57 -18.51 -21.43
CA ALA A 49 5.19 -18.73 -21.86
C ALA A 49 4.35 -19.44 -20.79
N ALA A 50 4.91 -20.46 -20.13
CA ALA A 50 4.24 -21.20 -19.06
C ALA A 50 3.97 -20.33 -17.82
N LEU A 51 4.94 -19.52 -17.40
CA LEU A 51 4.77 -18.58 -16.29
C LEU A 51 3.73 -17.51 -16.63
N THR A 52 3.78 -16.97 -17.84
CA THR A 52 2.81 -15.97 -18.31
C THR A 52 1.39 -16.55 -18.28
N LYS A 53 1.20 -17.76 -18.82
CA LYS A 53 -0.09 -18.47 -18.80
C LYS A 53 -0.60 -18.68 -17.36
N ARG A 54 0.27 -19.13 -16.45
CA ARG A 54 -0.10 -19.34 -15.03
C ARG A 54 -0.50 -18.03 -14.34
N VAL A 55 0.19 -16.93 -14.62
CA VAL A 55 -0.16 -15.60 -14.10
C VAL A 55 -1.52 -15.16 -14.62
N THR A 56 -1.82 -15.38 -15.91
CA THR A 56 -3.12 -15.02 -16.48
C THR A 56 -4.28 -15.84 -15.92
N GLU A 57 -4.08 -17.15 -15.75
CA GLU A 57 -5.11 -18.08 -15.28
C GLU A 57 -5.33 -17.99 -13.76
N GLY A 58 -4.33 -17.55 -13.00
CA GLY A 58 -4.40 -17.37 -11.54
C GLY A 58 -5.05 -16.08 -11.05
N ARG A 59 -5.47 -15.17 -11.94
CA ARG A 59 -5.90 -13.79 -11.65
C ARG A 59 -7.11 -13.63 -10.72
N VAL A 60 -7.85 -14.69 -10.42
CA VAL A 60 -9.09 -14.60 -9.62
C VAL A 60 -8.98 -15.28 -8.24
N SER A 61 -8.01 -16.17 -8.00
CA SER A 61 -8.06 -17.05 -6.82
C SER A 61 -7.06 -16.75 -5.69
N ARG A 62 -6.10 -15.83 -5.86
CA ARG A 62 -4.93 -15.74 -4.94
C ARG A 62 -4.65 -14.39 -4.29
N LEU A 63 -5.55 -13.42 -4.41
CA LEU A 63 -5.39 -12.14 -3.69
C LEU A 63 -5.54 -12.29 -2.17
N SER A 64 -5.99 -13.45 -1.67
CA SER A 64 -6.14 -13.72 -0.22
C SER A 64 -5.02 -14.56 0.42
N GLU A 65 -4.16 -15.25 -0.35
CA GLU A 65 -3.19 -16.22 0.21
C GLU A 65 -1.72 -15.77 0.23
N SER A 66 -1.37 -14.65 -0.42
CA SER A 66 0.05 -14.32 -0.68
C SER A 66 0.72 -13.43 0.38
N SER A 67 0.12 -13.23 1.55
CA SER A 67 0.62 -12.27 2.56
C SER A 67 1.83 -12.76 3.39
N ALA A 68 2.29 -14.01 3.23
CA ALA A 68 3.21 -14.64 4.20
C ALA A 68 4.68 -14.79 3.76
N VAL A 69 5.08 -14.43 2.54
CA VAL A 69 6.40 -14.83 1.99
C VAL A 69 7.32 -13.67 1.59
N VAL A 70 6.90 -12.41 1.72
CA VAL A 70 7.71 -11.25 1.27
C VAL A 70 8.21 -10.45 2.47
N SER A 71 9.21 -10.97 3.19
CA SER A 71 9.84 -10.25 4.31
C SER A 71 11.38 -10.13 4.22
N ASP A 72 11.98 -10.30 3.04
CA ASP A 72 13.47 -10.27 2.89
C ASP A 72 13.98 -9.19 1.92
N VAL A 73 13.23 -8.10 1.72
CA VAL A 73 13.77 -6.89 1.08
C VAL A 73 13.48 -5.72 1.99
N GLY A 74 14.50 -5.30 2.75
CA GLY A 74 14.46 -4.17 3.67
C GLY A 74 14.29 -2.83 2.95
N VAL A 75 13.11 -2.60 2.39
CA VAL A 75 12.65 -1.27 2.00
C VAL A 75 11.93 -0.70 3.21
N GLU A 76 12.58 0.23 3.90
CA GLU A 76 11.92 1.12 4.86
C GLU A 76 10.66 1.67 4.18
N ALA A 77 9.50 1.32 4.71
CA ALA A 77 8.24 1.81 4.20
C ALA A 77 8.15 3.30 4.54
N GLU A 78 8.53 4.17 3.61
CA GLU A 78 8.23 5.60 3.74
C GLU A 78 6.70 5.75 3.89
N ASP A 79 6.28 6.48 4.92
CA ASP A 79 4.88 6.88 5.14
C ASP A 79 4.43 7.88 4.07
N LEU A 80 4.19 7.38 2.86
CA LEU A 80 3.68 8.15 1.74
C LEU A 80 2.17 7.98 1.63
N PRO A 81 1.44 9.04 1.24
CA PRO A 81 0.02 8.90 0.95
C PRO A 81 -0.17 7.93 -0.24
N ALA A 82 -1.28 7.19 -0.22
CA ALA A 82 -1.58 6.14 -1.21
C ALA A 82 -1.57 6.66 -2.66
N SER A 83 -1.89 7.95 -2.88
CA SER A 83 -1.80 8.62 -4.18
C SER A 83 -0.37 8.66 -4.73
N ASP A 84 0.60 8.97 -3.86
CA ASP A 84 1.99 9.19 -4.25
C ASP A 84 2.67 7.84 -4.51
N LEU A 85 2.33 6.83 -3.71
CA LEU A 85 2.74 5.45 -3.95
C LEU A 85 2.20 4.95 -5.30
N ASN A 86 0.94 5.21 -5.60
CA ASN A 86 0.33 4.85 -6.89
C ASN A 86 1.06 5.56 -8.05
N GLN A 87 1.39 6.84 -7.90
CA GLN A 87 2.12 7.57 -8.94
C GLN A 87 3.52 6.98 -9.18
N ARG A 88 4.30 6.72 -8.11
CA ARG A 88 5.63 6.09 -8.21
C ARG A 88 5.54 4.73 -8.94
N LEU A 89 4.49 3.96 -8.68
CA LEU A 89 4.27 2.66 -9.32
C LEU A 89 3.91 2.81 -10.81
N VAL A 90 3.05 3.77 -11.16
CA VAL A 90 2.72 4.08 -12.57
C VAL A 90 3.97 4.46 -13.34
N ASP A 91 4.83 5.31 -12.76
CA ASP A 91 6.08 5.74 -13.37
C ASP A 91 7.06 4.58 -13.55
N ALA A 92 7.20 3.71 -12.54
CA ALA A 92 8.01 2.49 -12.63
C ALA A 92 7.50 1.54 -13.73
N VAL A 93 6.19 1.34 -13.81
CA VAL A 93 5.58 0.53 -14.88
C VAL A 93 5.80 1.15 -16.26
N ALA A 94 5.71 2.47 -16.39
CA ALA A 94 6.01 3.19 -17.62
C ALA A 94 7.48 2.98 -18.04
N ALA A 95 8.41 3.05 -17.10
CA ALA A 95 9.83 2.75 -17.34
C ALA A 95 10.05 1.30 -17.81
N ILE A 96 9.43 0.31 -17.16
CA ILE A 96 9.50 -1.10 -17.58
C ILE A 96 8.97 -1.28 -19.01
N ARG A 97 7.82 -0.66 -19.32
CA ARG A 97 7.26 -0.68 -20.68
C ARG A 97 8.22 -0.05 -21.68
N GLN A 98 8.90 1.04 -21.32
CA GLN A 98 9.87 1.67 -22.19
C GLN A 98 11.09 0.77 -22.44
N VAL A 99 11.64 0.15 -21.40
CA VAL A 99 12.73 -0.85 -21.52
C VAL A 99 12.32 -1.99 -22.45
N SER A 100 11.10 -2.50 -22.33
CA SER A 100 10.58 -3.57 -23.19
C SER A 100 10.52 -3.18 -24.68
N LYS A 101 10.30 -1.89 -24.98
CA LYS A 101 10.25 -1.37 -26.35
C LYS A 101 11.64 -1.19 -26.95
N VAL A 102 12.56 -0.60 -26.19
CA VAL A 102 13.91 -0.25 -26.69
C VAL A 102 14.87 -1.44 -26.66
N SER A 103 14.60 -2.47 -25.85
CA SER A 103 15.47 -3.63 -25.75
C SER A 103 15.45 -4.47 -27.03
N LYS A 104 16.62 -4.56 -27.68
CA LYS A 104 16.86 -5.41 -28.86
C LYS A 104 17.14 -6.87 -28.49
N GLY A 105 17.55 -7.13 -27.25
CA GLY A 105 17.90 -8.48 -26.76
C GLY A 105 16.72 -9.24 -26.14
N LEU A 106 15.55 -8.61 -25.99
CA LEU A 106 14.38 -9.28 -25.46
C LEU A 106 13.59 -9.99 -26.57
N SER A 107 13.34 -11.29 -26.40
CA SER A 107 12.51 -12.06 -27.34
C SER A 107 11.05 -11.57 -27.33
N GLY A 108 10.29 -11.89 -28.39
CA GLY A 108 8.90 -11.49 -28.53
C GLY A 108 8.01 -11.99 -27.38
N CYS A 109 8.24 -13.22 -26.93
CA CYS A 109 7.56 -13.81 -25.78
C CYS A 109 7.88 -13.08 -24.48
N SER A 110 9.14 -12.74 -24.21
CA SER A 110 9.51 -11.92 -23.04
C SER A 110 8.86 -10.54 -23.06
N LYS A 111 8.78 -9.89 -24.23
CA LYS A 111 8.10 -8.59 -24.39
C LYS A 111 6.60 -8.70 -24.11
N LYS A 112 5.97 -9.79 -24.55
CA LYS A 112 4.56 -10.08 -24.27
C LYS A 112 4.34 -10.30 -22.76
N ALA A 113 5.17 -11.13 -22.14
CA ALA A 113 5.13 -11.40 -20.70
C ALA A 113 5.28 -10.11 -19.86
N LEU A 114 6.21 -9.21 -20.23
CA LEU A 114 6.37 -7.92 -19.54
C LEU A 114 5.14 -7.01 -19.70
N LYS A 115 4.53 -6.95 -20.90
CA LYS A 115 3.32 -6.17 -21.12
C LYS A 115 2.15 -6.69 -20.28
N GLU A 116 2.03 -8.00 -20.19
CA GLU A 116 0.99 -8.67 -19.40
C GLU A 116 1.20 -8.50 -17.90
N ALA A 117 2.43 -8.69 -17.43
CA ALA A 117 2.81 -8.45 -16.03
C ALA A 117 2.55 -6.98 -15.63
N THR A 118 2.98 -6.02 -16.46
CA THR A 118 2.73 -4.60 -16.18
C THR A 118 1.24 -4.23 -16.21
N ALA A 119 0.43 -4.86 -17.06
CA ALA A 119 -1.02 -4.67 -17.04
C ALA A 119 -1.66 -5.24 -15.76
N SER A 120 -1.23 -6.44 -15.34
CA SER A 120 -1.67 -7.09 -14.11
C SER A 120 -1.32 -6.28 -12.85
N ILE A 121 -0.13 -5.70 -12.81
CA ILE A 121 0.31 -4.81 -11.71
C ILE A 121 -0.61 -3.60 -11.63
N LEU A 122 -0.84 -2.89 -12.74
CA LEU A 122 -1.72 -1.70 -12.75
C LEU A 122 -3.15 -2.00 -12.31
N GLU A 123 -3.71 -3.13 -12.76
CA GLU A 123 -5.05 -3.57 -12.32
C GLU A 123 -5.09 -3.80 -10.81
N SER A 124 -4.12 -4.55 -10.28
CA SER A 124 -4.03 -4.87 -8.86
C SER A 124 -3.88 -3.60 -8.01
N THR A 125 -3.03 -2.66 -8.44
CA THR A 125 -2.83 -1.38 -7.75
C THR A 125 -4.09 -0.53 -7.77
N GLN A 126 -4.83 -0.50 -8.88
CA GLN A 126 -6.09 0.24 -8.97
C GLN A 126 -7.15 -0.32 -8.01
N VAL A 127 -7.24 -1.66 -7.90
CA VAL A 127 -8.13 -2.32 -6.92
C VAL A 127 -7.75 -1.93 -5.50
N LEU A 128 -6.46 -1.98 -5.16
CA LEU A 128 -5.98 -1.58 -3.83
C LEU A 128 -6.27 -0.11 -3.52
N LEU A 129 -5.99 0.80 -4.46
CA LEU A 129 -6.27 2.22 -4.29
C LEU A 129 -7.75 2.48 -4.04
N THR A 130 -8.62 1.85 -4.84
CA THR A 130 -10.07 1.97 -4.68
C THR A 130 -10.50 1.47 -3.30
N ARG A 131 -10.00 0.32 -2.88
CA ARG A 131 -10.27 -0.26 -1.57
C ARG A 131 -9.83 0.68 -0.44
N THR A 132 -8.60 1.15 -0.46
CA THR A 132 -8.05 2.09 0.54
C THR A 132 -8.92 3.33 0.66
N VAL A 133 -9.25 3.98 -0.47
CA VAL A 133 -10.10 5.18 -0.48
C VAL A 133 -11.48 4.89 0.11
N THR A 134 -12.10 3.76 -0.23
CA THR A 134 -13.43 3.39 0.27
C THR A 134 -13.44 3.06 1.76
N GLU A 135 -12.46 2.30 2.24
CA GLU A 135 -12.34 1.93 3.66
C GLU A 135 -12.00 3.16 4.52
N GLU A 136 -11.07 4.01 4.06
CA GLU A 136 -10.73 5.27 4.71
C GLU A 136 -11.95 6.20 4.82
N THR A 137 -12.68 6.39 3.72
CA THR A 137 -13.90 7.22 3.77
C THR A 137 -15.00 6.60 4.63
N ALA A 138 -15.13 5.27 4.70
CA ALA A 138 -16.07 4.62 5.61
C ALA A 138 -15.71 4.87 7.08
N LEU A 139 -14.42 4.74 7.43
CA LEU A 139 -13.90 5.00 8.77
C LEU A 139 -14.11 6.46 9.18
N LEU A 140 -13.76 7.41 8.30
CA LEU A 140 -13.95 8.85 8.54
C LEU A 140 -15.43 9.20 8.71
N ARG A 141 -16.35 8.58 7.95
CA ARG A 141 -17.79 8.77 8.14
C ARG A 141 -18.27 8.23 9.48
N ALA A 142 -17.80 7.05 9.89
CA ALA A 142 -18.14 6.46 11.18
C ALA A 142 -17.64 7.33 12.35
N GLN A 143 -16.41 7.84 12.26
CA GLN A 143 -15.83 8.75 13.25
C GLN A 143 -16.60 10.08 13.32
N ASN A 144 -16.92 10.69 12.18
CA ASN A 144 -17.74 11.90 12.14
C ASN A 144 -19.12 11.68 12.76
N LYS A 145 -19.76 10.54 12.50
CA LYS A 145 -21.04 10.18 13.13
C LYS A 145 -20.91 10.07 14.64
N LYS A 146 -19.85 9.44 15.13
CA LYS A 146 -19.56 9.31 16.57
C LYS A 146 -19.35 10.68 17.21
N LEU A 147 -18.50 11.52 16.61
CA LEU A 147 -18.24 12.88 17.09
C LEU A 147 -19.51 13.74 17.09
N ALA A 148 -20.34 13.64 16.05
CA ALA A 148 -21.61 14.33 15.98
C ALA A 148 -22.57 13.91 17.10
N ALA A 149 -22.62 12.61 17.43
CA ALA A 149 -23.42 12.11 18.54
C ALA A 149 -22.92 12.63 19.90
N GLN A 150 -21.60 12.58 20.14
CA GLN A 150 -20.98 13.12 21.36
C GLN A 150 -21.23 14.63 21.51
N MET A 151 -21.15 15.37 20.41
CA MET A 151 -21.45 16.81 20.38
C MET A 151 -22.94 17.11 20.60
N ALA A 152 -23.85 16.20 20.26
CA ALA A 152 -25.28 16.35 20.54
C ALA A 152 -25.58 16.07 22.02
N GLU A 153 -24.97 15.03 22.57
CA GLU A 153 -25.06 14.66 23.99
C GLU A 153 -24.52 15.78 24.88
N LEU A 154 -23.30 16.28 24.61
CA LEU A 154 -22.70 17.36 25.38
C LEU A 154 -23.53 18.66 25.32
N ARG A 155 -24.14 18.96 24.17
CA ARG A 155 -25.05 20.11 24.05
C ARG A 155 -26.30 19.91 24.89
N LYS A 156 -26.85 18.71 24.93
CA LYS A 156 -28.02 18.39 25.76
C LYS A 156 -27.69 18.56 27.24
N GLU A 157 -26.60 17.96 27.72
CA GLU A 157 -26.13 18.09 29.10
C GLU A 157 -25.91 19.55 29.49
N HIS A 158 -25.33 20.35 28.59
CA HIS A 158 -25.09 21.77 28.83
C HIS A 158 -26.39 22.58 28.94
N GLU A 159 -27.41 22.28 28.13
CA GLU A 159 -28.72 22.94 28.25
C GLU A 159 -29.48 22.48 29.50
N GLU A 160 -29.36 21.21 29.90
CA GLU A 160 -29.90 20.70 31.16
C GLU A 160 -29.26 21.42 32.37
N LEU A 161 -27.93 21.54 32.40
CA LEU A 161 -27.21 22.23 33.47
C LEU A 161 -27.59 23.73 33.55
N LYS A 162 -27.75 24.39 32.40
CA LYS A 162 -28.25 25.77 32.36
C LYS A 162 -29.67 25.87 32.94
N ALA A 163 -30.56 24.94 32.58
CA ALA A 163 -31.92 24.92 33.10
C ALA A 163 -31.94 24.70 34.62
N GLU A 164 -31.13 23.79 35.12
CA GLU A 164 -30.94 23.56 36.57
C GLU A 164 -30.43 24.82 37.27
N MET A 165 -29.43 25.51 36.72
CA MET A 165 -28.93 26.77 37.29
C MET A 165 -30.00 27.87 37.35
N VAL A 166 -30.84 27.98 36.31
CA VAL A 166 -31.95 28.95 36.28
C VAL A 166 -33.02 28.57 37.32
N ASN A 167 -33.34 27.28 37.43
CA ASN A 167 -34.28 26.78 38.44
C ASN A 167 -33.76 27.00 39.85
N PHE A 168 -32.50 26.68 40.12
CA PHE A 168 -31.85 26.90 41.41
C PHE A 168 -31.89 28.37 41.81
N ARG A 169 -31.54 29.29 40.90
CA ARG A 169 -31.66 30.74 41.16
C ARG A 169 -33.11 31.15 41.47
N ARG A 170 -34.09 30.61 40.74
CA ARG A 170 -35.51 30.91 40.96
C ARG A 170 -36.00 30.40 42.32
N GLU A 171 -35.59 29.19 42.71
CA GLU A 171 -35.93 28.59 44.00
C GLU A 171 -35.28 29.34 45.16
N HIS A 172 -34.01 29.72 45.02
CA HIS A 172 -33.30 30.55 46.01
C HIS A 172 -34.03 31.88 46.25
N LEU A 173 -34.40 32.60 45.18
CA LEU A 173 -35.19 33.83 45.31
C LEU A 173 -36.53 33.60 46.01
N ARG A 174 -37.21 32.47 45.74
CA ARG A 174 -38.47 32.12 46.42
C ARG A 174 -38.27 31.89 47.91
N GLN A 175 -37.18 31.24 48.32
CA GLN A 175 -36.86 31.01 49.72
C GLN A 175 -36.52 32.32 50.45
N GLU A 176 -35.73 33.21 49.82
CA GLU A 176 -35.39 34.52 50.41
C GLU A 176 -36.62 35.43 50.55
N VAL A 177 -37.52 35.46 49.56
CA VAL A 177 -38.75 36.26 49.63
C VAL A 177 -39.76 35.65 50.62
N GLY A 178 -39.78 34.33 50.79
CA GLY A 178 -40.65 33.63 51.75
C GLY A 178 -40.24 33.75 53.22
N LEU A 179 -39.01 34.19 53.51
CA LEU A 179 -38.50 34.37 54.89
C LEU A 179 -38.69 35.79 55.45
N ALA A 180 -39.27 36.71 54.70
CA ALA A 180 -39.68 38.03 55.20
C ALA A 180 -41.02 37.95 55.98
N LEU A 181 -41.08 37.17 57.07
CA LEU A 181 -42.12 37.33 58.08
C LEU A 181 -41.61 38.30 59.17
N PRO A 182 -42.39 39.30 59.60
CA PRO A 182 -41.92 40.26 60.61
C PRO A 182 -41.76 39.52 61.93
N THR A 183 -40.54 39.56 62.47
CA THR A 183 -40.23 39.14 63.84
C THR A 183 -41.06 40.02 64.78
N GLN A 184 -42.20 39.51 65.26
CA GLN A 184 -42.86 40.09 66.43
C GLN A 184 -41.91 39.94 67.61
N GLN A 185 -41.32 41.05 68.05
CA GLN A 185 -40.70 41.17 69.36
C GLN A 185 -41.77 40.88 70.43
N PRO A 186 -41.57 39.93 71.36
CA PRO A 186 -42.29 39.93 72.62
C PRO A 186 -41.70 41.04 73.49
N GLN A 187 -42.51 42.05 73.80
CA GLN A 187 -42.16 43.06 74.82
C GLN A 187 -41.89 42.37 76.17
N PRO A 188 -40.81 42.72 76.90
CA PRO A 188 -40.67 42.34 78.30
C PRO A 188 -41.56 43.25 79.16
N GLN A 189 -42.65 42.70 79.72
CA GLN A 189 -43.40 43.34 80.80
C GLN A 189 -43.01 42.73 82.15
N LEU A 190 -42.42 43.58 82.98
CA LEU A 190 -42.44 43.55 84.45
C LEU A 190 -42.89 44.95 84.89
N PRO A 191 -43.47 45.19 86.09
CA PRO A 191 -43.65 44.28 87.22
C PRO A 191 -45.09 44.30 87.81
N SER A 192 -45.45 43.28 88.60
CA SER A 192 -46.44 43.47 89.67
C SER A 192 -46.00 42.70 90.91
N GLN A 193 -45.68 43.49 91.93
CA GLN A 193 -45.55 43.07 93.31
C GLN A 193 -46.92 42.62 93.83
N GLU A 194 -46.95 41.61 94.70
CA GLU A 194 -47.33 41.77 96.11
C GLU A 194 -47.73 40.42 96.73
N THR A 195 -47.20 40.17 97.93
CA THR A 195 -47.79 39.40 99.06
C THR A 195 -48.05 37.90 98.86
N GLU A 196 -47.77 36.95 99.76
CA GLU A 196 -47.49 36.88 101.20
C GLU A 196 -46.94 35.46 101.45
N LEU A 197 -45.76 35.28 102.06
CA LEU A 197 -45.60 34.92 103.47
C LEU A 197 -46.32 33.64 103.97
N THR A 198 -45.48 32.67 104.35
CA THR A 198 -45.51 31.81 105.57
C THR A 198 -45.97 30.34 105.51
N ARG A 199 -45.13 29.51 106.16
CA ARG A 199 -45.34 28.19 106.82
C ARG A 199 -45.40 26.97 105.89
N LEU A 200 -44.78 25.82 106.18
CA LEU A 200 -44.20 25.28 107.41
C LEU A 200 -43.33 24.06 107.01
N ILE A 201 -42.23 23.86 107.75
CA ILE A 201 -41.51 22.59 108.10
C ILE A 201 -41.67 21.40 107.14
#